data_AF-A0A0Q6VVG7-F1
#
_entry.id   AF-A0A0Q6VVG7-F1
#
_cell.length_a   1.000
_cell.length_b   1.000
_cell.length_c   1.000
_cell.angle_alpha   90.00
_cell.angle_beta   90.00
_cell.angle_gamma   90.00
#
_symmetry.space_group_name_H-M   'P 1'
#
loop_
_entity.id
_entity.type
_entity.pdbx_description
1 polymer ?
#
loop_
_entity_poly.entity_id
_entity_poly.type
_entity_poly.pdbx_seq_one_letter_code
_entity_poly.pdbx_strand_id
1 'polypeptide(L)'
;MMLGARGYVMARNRRTAAFAVAALVAAGLGAVGYRALAQPEPSPVEGSASAASSSGDESPDDDAPVFPGPDDTGVPPGTELEPYAGPCTLVETVTLSGVDATGVCPAIVVQAPGVRIEDSRVPRVESTATQVDPTFSVEVVDSDVVAGEWIGGAVWGTNITVRRTDVTGGQHSVHCGSDCVVEDSWLHDQFNPEGEAAHNNAFITNGGTDMVVRHNTLHCTSTLNATGGGCTADLSLFGDFEPVRDVLVENNLLKANGESISFCAYGGDAPGKPFPEATGIVFRGNVFERGTNDMCGVYGPVTSFNATSAGNAWQDNTWDDGSPLTP
;
A
#
# COMPACT_ATOMS: atom_id res chain seq x y z
N MET A 1 -42.86 -36.95 23.42
CA MET A 1 -41.95 -37.54 22.42
C MET A 1 -40.95 -36.48 22.04
N MET A 2 -39.75 -36.53 22.63
CA MET A 2 -38.60 -35.67 22.36
C MET A 2 -37.52 -36.54 21.69
N LEU A 3 -37.02 -36.13 20.52
CA LEU A 3 -35.78 -36.56 19.88
C LEU A 3 -35.54 -35.55 18.73
N GLY A 4 -34.37 -34.96 18.50
CA GLY A 4 -33.07 -35.00 19.14
C GLY A 4 -32.13 -34.07 18.34
N ALA A 5 -31.43 -33.18 19.04
CA ALA A 5 -30.38 -32.35 18.46
C ALA A 5 -29.05 -33.12 18.45
N ARG A 6 -28.31 -33.08 17.34
CA ARG A 6 -26.91 -33.51 17.28
C ARG A 6 -26.02 -32.28 17.09
N GLY A 7 -25.35 -31.90 18.17
CA GLY A 7 -24.25 -30.95 18.14
C GLY A 7 -22.95 -31.62 17.68
N TYR A 8 -22.17 -30.90 16.89
CA TYR A 8 -20.79 -31.24 16.55
C TYR A 8 -19.87 -30.50 17.53
N VAL A 9 -19.07 -31.26 18.27
CA VAL A 9 -18.00 -30.76 19.15
C VAL A 9 -16.68 -30.97 18.42
N MET A 10 -15.98 -29.90 18.05
CA MET A 10 -14.56 -29.99 17.68
C MET A 10 -13.68 -29.72 18.89
N ALA A 11 -12.81 -30.68 19.16
CA ALA A 11 -11.87 -30.70 20.26
C ALA A 11 -10.71 -29.71 20.05
N ARG A 12 -10.42 -28.92 21.09
CA ARG A 12 -9.20 -28.12 21.22
C ARG A 12 -8.00 -29.04 21.46
N ASN A 13 -7.00 -29.01 20.57
CA ASN A 13 -5.67 -29.54 20.85
C ASN A 13 -4.68 -28.38 21.01
N ARG A 14 -4.32 -28.11 22.27
CA ARG A 14 -3.16 -27.29 22.63
C ARG A 14 -1.91 -28.18 22.54
N ARG A 15 -0.93 -27.80 21.73
CA ARG A 15 0.44 -28.30 21.83
C ARG A 15 1.40 -27.13 21.90
N THR A 16 1.93 -26.94 23.10
CA THR A 16 3.14 -26.19 23.41
C THR A 16 4.33 -26.85 22.71
N ALA A 17 5.10 -26.09 21.95
CA ALA A 17 6.41 -26.50 21.44
C ALA A 17 7.48 -25.54 21.98
N ALA A 18 8.41 -26.09 22.75
CA ALA A 18 9.58 -25.40 23.25
C ALA A 18 10.66 -25.37 22.16
N PHE A 19 11.23 -24.19 21.91
CA PHE A 19 12.37 -24.02 21.00
C PHE A 19 13.67 -24.40 21.71
N ALA A 20 14.42 -25.34 21.12
CA ALA A 20 15.79 -25.64 21.48
C ALA A 20 16.75 -24.91 20.53
N VAL A 21 17.67 -24.14 21.11
CA VAL A 21 18.76 -23.44 20.42
C VAL A 21 19.85 -24.45 20.06
N ALA A 22 20.24 -24.48 18.79
CA ALA A 22 21.45 -25.17 18.34
C ALA A 22 22.30 -24.22 17.50
N ALA A 23 23.44 -23.83 18.07
CA ALA A 23 24.51 -23.11 17.40
C ALA A 23 25.35 -24.11 16.57
N LEU A 24 25.66 -23.76 15.32
CA LEU A 24 26.63 -24.48 14.50
C LEU A 24 27.59 -23.48 13.85
N VAL A 25 28.84 -23.54 14.33
CA VAL A 25 30.02 -22.89 13.78
C VAL A 25 30.53 -23.75 12.62
N ALA A 26 30.77 -23.13 11.46
CA ALA A 26 31.64 -23.70 10.44
C ALA A 26 32.43 -22.59 9.73
N ALA A 27 33.75 -22.62 9.96
CA ALA A 27 34.75 -21.84 9.23
C ALA A 27 35.13 -22.58 7.93
N GLY A 28 35.45 -21.83 6.86
CA GLY A 28 36.00 -22.41 5.64
C GLY A 28 36.33 -21.38 4.56
N LEU A 29 37.59 -20.97 4.51
CA LEU A 29 38.23 -20.09 3.53
C LEU A 29 38.20 -20.66 2.10
N GLY A 30 37.99 -19.78 1.11
CA GLY A 30 38.23 -20.07 -0.30
C GLY A 30 38.42 -18.79 -1.11
N ALA A 31 39.67 -18.37 -1.31
CA ALA A 31 40.06 -17.22 -2.11
C ALA A 31 39.84 -17.50 -3.61
N VAL A 32 39.04 -16.66 -4.28
CA VAL A 32 38.90 -16.67 -5.74
C VAL A 32 39.62 -15.44 -6.30
N GLY A 33 40.66 -15.69 -7.09
CA GLY A 33 41.43 -14.66 -7.78
C GLY A 33 40.67 -14.11 -8.98
N TYR A 34 40.33 -12.82 -8.96
CA TYR A 34 39.86 -12.09 -10.13
C TYR A 34 41.06 -11.67 -11.00
N ARG A 35 41.10 -12.16 -12.24
CA ARG A 35 41.91 -11.58 -13.32
C ARG A 35 41.11 -10.45 -13.97
N ALA A 36 41.58 -9.22 -13.84
CA ALA A 36 41.09 -8.07 -14.58
C ALA A 36 41.40 -8.24 -16.07
N LEU A 37 40.36 -8.18 -16.91
CA LEU A 37 40.50 -7.99 -18.35
C LEU A 37 40.17 -6.53 -18.67
N ALA A 38 41.08 -5.89 -19.38
CA ALA A 38 41.04 -4.49 -19.75
C ALA A 38 39.83 -4.16 -20.64
N GLN A 39 39.13 -3.07 -20.31
CA GLN A 39 38.14 -2.43 -21.19
C GLN A 39 38.85 -1.59 -22.28
N PRO A 40 38.35 -1.57 -23.52
CA PRO A 40 38.80 -0.61 -24.52
C PRO A 40 38.19 0.77 -24.29
N GLU A 41 39.00 1.82 -24.45
CA GLU A 41 38.64 3.24 -24.37
C GLU A 41 37.66 3.67 -25.48
N PRO A 42 36.66 4.53 -25.19
CA PRO A 42 35.87 5.17 -26.24
C PRO A 42 36.59 6.41 -26.80
N SER A 43 36.67 6.50 -28.13
CA SER A 43 37.12 7.70 -28.85
C SER A 43 36.06 8.82 -28.82
N PRO A 44 36.48 10.11 -28.87
CA PRO A 44 35.58 11.25 -28.70
C PRO A 44 34.86 11.60 -30.01
N VAL A 45 33.58 11.92 -29.92
CA VAL A 45 32.82 12.55 -31.01
C VAL A 45 32.56 14.00 -30.64
N GLU A 46 33.29 14.90 -31.30
CA GLU A 46 32.98 16.33 -31.35
C GLU A 46 31.77 16.57 -32.26
N GLY A 47 30.82 17.38 -31.77
CA GLY A 47 29.62 17.76 -32.50
C GLY A 47 28.98 19.00 -31.88
N SER A 48 29.63 20.14 -32.08
CA SER A 48 29.20 21.48 -31.68
C SER A 48 27.91 21.92 -32.39
N ALA A 49 26.90 22.36 -31.63
CA ALA A 49 25.93 23.34 -32.08
C ALA A 49 25.44 24.21 -30.91
N SER A 50 25.66 25.51 -31.07
CA SER A 50 25.37 26.60 -30.16
C SER A 50 23.89 26.95 -30.11
N ALA A 51 23.36 27.23 -28.92
CA ALA A 51 22.21 28.13 -28.74
C ALA A 51 22.29 28.83 -27.37
N ALA A 52 22.53 30.14 -27.45
CA ALA A 52 22.19 31.23 -26.53
C ALA A 52 22.01 30.96 -25.02
N SER A 53 22.94 31.53 -24.23
CA SER A 53 22.72 31.89 -22.84
C SER A 53 21.63 32.96 -22.70
N SER A 54 20.59 32.67 -21.93
CA SER A 54 19.89 33.65 -21.12
C SER A 54 20.05 33.25 -19.65
N SER A 55 20.92 33.96 -18.94
CA SER A 55 21.07 33.87 -17.49
C SER A 55 19.81 34.42 -16.81
N GLY A 56 18.88 33.54 -16.49
CA GLY A 56 17.87 33.76 -15.46
C GLY A 56 18.46 33.31 -14.13
N ASP A 57 18.58 34.27 -13.21
CA ASP A 57 18.91 34.06 -11.81
C ASP A 57 17.67 33.44 -11.14
N GLU A 58 17.53 32.11 -11.23
CA GLU A 58 16.54 31.37 -10.46
C GLU A 58 17.13 31.13 -9.06
N SER A 59 16.55 31.86 -8.10
CA SER A 59 16.64 31.49 -6.68
C SER A 59 16.18 30.03 -6.53
N PRO A 60 16.73 29.25 -5.58
CA PRO A 60 16.24 27.90 -5.37
C PRO A 60 14.78 28.01 -4.88
N ASP A 61 13.84 27.65 -5.74
CA ASP A 61 12.45 27.49 -5.33
C ASP A 61 12.38 26.35 -4.31
N ASP A 62 11.79 26.67 -3.16
CA ASP A 62 11.32 25.76 -2.10
C ASP A 62 10.17 24.87 -2.64
N ASP A 63 10.39 24.16 -3.76
CA ASP A 63 9.43 23.22 -4.32
C ASP A 63 9.54 21.87 -3.58
N ALA A 64 9.12 21.85 -2.31
CA ALA A 64 8.72 20.58 -1.72
C ALA A 64 7.59 20.00 -2.60
N PRO A 65 7.65 18.71 -2.99
CA PRO A 65 6.60 18.13 -3.81
C PRO A 65 5.24 18.28 -3.11
N VAL A 66 4.26 18.85 -3.81
CA VAL A 66 2.88 18.90 -3.34
C VAL A 66 2.30 17.49 -3.47
N PHE A 67 2.08 16.83 -2.34
CA PHE A 67 1.50 15.50 -2.29
C PHE A 67 -0.03 15.56 -2.38
N PRO A 68 -0.70 14.48 -2.86
CA PRO A 68 -2.15 14.48 -2.98
C PRO A 68 -2.88 14.67 -1.65
N GLY A 69 -4.05 15.30 -1.68
CA GLY A 69 -4.87 15.59 -0.52
C GLY A 69 -6.30 16.00 -0.91
N PRO A 70 -7.02 16.72 -0.04
CA PRO A 70 -8.44 17.01 -0.25
C PRO A 70 -8.73 17.93 -1.45
N ASP A 71 -7.73 18.68 -1.93
CA ASP A 71 -7.92 19.66 -3.00
C ASP A 71 -7.70 19.09 -4.41
N ASP A 72 -7.08 17.91 -4.53
CA ASP A 72 -6.68 17.28 -5.80
C ASP A 72 -6.97 15.77 -5.89
N THR A 73 -7.61 15.20 -4.87
CA THR A 73 -8.14 13.83 -4.88
C THR A 73 -9.63 13.80 -4.61
N GLY A 74 -10.26 12.69 -4.97
CA GLY A 74 -11.70 12.51 -4.75
C GLY A 74 -12.53 12.94 -5.95
N VAL A 75 -13.83 13.07 -5.73
CA VAL A 75 -14.75 13.60 -6.75
C VAL A 75 -14.37 15.05 -7.10
N PRO A 76 -14.18 15.40 -8.39
CA PRO A 76 -13.76 16.75 -8.75
C PRO A 76 -14.74 17.81 -8.24
N PRO A 77 -14.24 18.96 -7.73
CA PRO A 77 -15.09 20.04 -7.26
C PRO A 77 -16.08 20.51 -8.32
N GLY A 78 -17.37 20.57 -7.96
CA GLY A 78 -18.45 21.01 -8.84
C GLY A 78 -19.10 19.89 -9.66
N THR A 79 -18.66 18.64 -9.52
CA THR A 79 -19.37 17.48 -10.08
C THR A 79 -20.73 17.32 -9.42
N GLU A 80 -21.79 17.28 -10.24
CA GLU A 80 -23.14 16.91 -9.79
C GLU A 80 -23.28 15.38 -9.85
N LEU A 81 -23.46 14.74 -8.69
CA LEU A 81 -23.62 13.29 -8.62
C LEU A 81 -25.09 12.89 -8.70
N GLU A 82 -25.40 11.94 -9.59
CA GLU A 82 -26.72 11.33 -9.69
C GLU A 82 -26.83 10.11 -8.78
N PRO A 83 -28.00 9.85 -8.15
CA PRO A 83 -28.20 8.62 -7.38
C PRO A 83 -27.99 7.37 -8.25
N TYR A 84 -27.11 6.47 -7.83
CA TYR A 84 -26.88 5.22 -8.55
C TYR A 84 -28.11 4.30 -8.47
N ALA A 85 -28.55 3.75 -9.61
CA ALA A 85 -29.70 2.85 -9.67
C ALA A 85 -29.36 1.47 -10.27
N GLY A 86 -28.07 1.21 -10.54
CA GLY A 86 -27.60 -0.04 -11.13
C GLY A 86 -27.39 -1.15 -10.08
N PRO A 87 -26.93 -2.33 -10.53
CA PRO A 87 -26.63 -3.43 -9.63
C PRO A 87 -25.36 -3.18 -8.81
N CYS A 88 -25.29 -3.74 -7.60
CA CYS A 88 -24.08 -3.70 -6.76
C CYS A 88 -23.04 -4.75 -7.16
N THR A 89 -23.39 -5.71 -8.00
CA THR A 89 -22.45 -6.67 -8.60
C THR A 89 -22.42 -6.44 -10.10
N LEU A 90 -21.25 -6.05 -10.60
CA LEU A 90 -21.01 -5.71 -11.99
C LEU A 90 -20.48 -6.96 -12.71
N VAL A 91 -21.35 -7.61 -13.47
CA VAL A 91 -21.04 -8.84 -14.25
C VAL A 91 -20.80 -8.54 -15.74
N GLU A 92 -20.86 -7.27 -16.12
CA GLU A 92 -20.56 -6.77 -17.45
C GLU A 92 -19.49 -5.67 -17.34
N THR A 93 -18.73 -5.44 -18.41
CA THR A 93 -17.83 -4.29 -18.49
C THR A 93 -18.67 -3.01 -18.54
N VAL A 94 -18.55 -2.17 -17.52
CA VAL A 94 -19.30 -0.91 -17.42
C VAL A 94 -18.39 0.24 -16.98
N THR A 95 -18.80 1.46 -17.32
CA THR A 95 -18.29 2.69 -16.71
C THR A 95 -19.38 3.29 -15.82
N LEU A 96 -19.10 3.42 -14.53
CA LEU A 96 -19.88 4.24 -13.60
C LEU A 96 -19.26 5.64 -13.61
N SER A 97 -20.03 6.65 -13.98
CA SER A 97 -19.55 8.03 -14.09
C SER A 97 -20.55 8.99 -13.48
N GLY A 98 -20.10 9.89 -12.60
CA GLY A 98 -20.96 10.92 -12.01
C GLY A 98 -22.05 10.37 -11.08
N VAL A 99 -21.80 9.28 -10.36
CA VAL A 99 -22.83 8.64 -9.51
C VAL A 99 -22.49 8.63 -8.02
N ASP A 100 -23.51 8.70 -7.17
CA ASP A 100 -23.41 8.35 -5.74
C ASP A 100 -24.07 6.99 -5.47
N ALA A 101 -23.26 5.99 -5.12
CA ALA A 101 -23.70 4.64 -4.80
C ALA A 101 -23.69 4.32 -3.29
N THR A 102 -23.28 5.25 -2.42
CA THR A 102 -23.06 4.99 -0.98
C THR A 102 -24.33 4.66 -0.21
N GLY A 103 -25.48 5.21 -0.63
CA GLY A 103 -26.79 4.93 -0.05
C GLY A 103 -27.50 3.71 -0.63
N VAL A 104 -26.90 3.06 -1.63
CA VAL A 104 -27.57 2.03 -2.45
C VAL A 104 -26.88 0.68 -2.33
N CYS A 105 -25.55 0.69 -2.41
CA CYS A 105 -24.75 -0.50 -2.38
C CYS A 105 -23.91 -0.57 -1.10
N PRO A 106 -23.80 -1.75 -0.45
CA PRO A 106 -22.81 -1.93 0.61
C PRO A 106 -21.38 -2.07 0.04
N ALA A 107 -21.25 -2.47 -1.23
CA ALA A 107 -20.03 -2.53 -2.03
C ALA A 107 -20.39 -2.56 -3.51
N ILE A 108 -19.49 -2.09 -4.36
CA ILE A 108 -19.42 -2.39 -5.79
C ILE A 108 -18.52 -3.62 -5.96
N VAL A 109 -19.14 -4.77 -6.23
CA VAL A 109 -18.46 -6.05 -6.45
C VAL A 109 -18.21 -6.23 -7.94
N VAL A 110 -16.96 -6.38 -8.33
CA VAL A 110 -16.50 -6.45 -9.72
C VAL A 110 -16.33 -7.91 -10.13
N GLN A 111 -17.11 -8.32 -11.12
CA GLN A 111 -17.08 -9.64 -11.75
C GLN A 111 -17.09 -9.52 -13.27
N ALA A 112 -16.34 -8.54 -13.78
CA ALA A 112 -16.12 -8.31 -15.20
C ALA A 112 -14.75 -7.67 -15.41
N PRO A 113 -14.12 -7.87 -16.59
CA PRO A 113 -12.91 -7.14 -16.94
C PRO A 113 -13.22 -5.67 -17.28
N GLY A 114 -12.26 -4.78 -17.00
CA GLY A 114 -12.27 -3.41 -17.48
C GLY A 114 -13.40 -2.55 -16.94
N VAL A 115 -13.91 -2.83 -15.72
CA VAL A 115 -14.85 -1.93 -15.06
C VAL A 115 -14.15 -0.62 -14.74
N ARG A 116 -14.84 0.50 -14.96
CA ARG A 116 -14.33 1.83 -14.63
C ARG A 116 -15.32 2.57 -13.72
N ILE A 117 -14.81 3.23 -12.71
CA ILE A 117 -15.54 4.10 -11.80
C ILE A 117 -14.83 5.45 -11.85
N GLU A 118 -15.52 6.48 -12.32
CA GLU A 118 -14.96 7.82 -12.50
C GLU A 118 -15.90 8.90 -11.98
N ASP A 119 -15.36 10.01 -11.49
CA ASP A 119 -16.13 11.17 -11.03
C ASP A 119 -17.28 10.80 -10.08
N SER A 120 -17.06 9.80 -9.23
CA SER A 120 -18.14 9.12 -8.51
C SER A 120 -17.85 8.99 -7.02
N ARG A 121 -18.93 8.91 -6.23
CA ARG A 121 -18.86 8.55 -4.81
C ARG A 121 -19.41 7.14 -4.62
N VAL A 122 -18.55 6.21 -4.23
CA VAL A 122 -18.91 4.79 -4.12
C VAL A 122 -18.67 4.27 -2.70
N PRO A 123 -19.38 3.20 -2.28
CA PRO A 123 -19.03 2.46 -1.08
C PRO A 123 -17.72 1.68 -1.32
N ARG A 124 -17.53 0.55 -0.63
CA ARG A 124 -16.39 -0.35 -0.87
C ARG A 124 -16.33 -0.82 -2.33
N VAL A 125 -15.13 -1.04 -2.86
CA VAL A 125 -14.90 -1.60 -4.20
C VAL A 125 -14.15 -2.92 -4.06
N GLU A 126 -14.70 -4.00 -4.63
CA GLU A 126 -14.16 -5.35 -4.47
C GLU A 126 -13.89 -6.04 -5.81
N SER A 127 -12.63 -6.38 -6.07
CA SER A 127 -12.18 -7.26 -7.16
C SER A 127 -11.56 -8.54 -6.58
N THR A 128 -12.31 -9.22 -5.70
CA THR A 128 -11.82 -10.34 -4.87
C THR A 128 -12.11 -11.72 -5.47
N ALA A 129 -12.81 -11.78 -6.61
CA ALA A 129 -13.21 -13.02 -7.27
C ALA A 129 -12.28 -13.42 -8.42
N THR A 130 -11.05 -12.91 -8.46
CA THR A 130 -10.09 -13.20 -9.54
C THR A 130 -9.57 -14.63 -9.54
N GLN A 131 -9.68 -15.37 -8.42
CA GLN A 131 -9.51 -16.83 -8.44
C GLN A 131 -10.59 -17.58 -9.23
N VAL A 132 -11.77 -16.96 -9.44
CA VAL A 132 -12.84 -17.50 -10.28
C VAL A 132 -12.59 -17.14 -11.74
N ASP A 133 -12.25 -15.88 -12.00
CA ASP A 133 -11.86 -15.38 -13.31
C ASP A 133 -10.76 -14.32 -13.17
N PRO A 134 -9.52 -14.62 -13.58
CA PRO A 134 -8.38 -13.72 -13.40
C PRO A 134 -8.46 -12.45 -14.27
N THR A 135 -9.46 -12.33 -15.15
CA THR A 135 -9.65 -11.14 -15.99
C THR A 135 -10.40 -10.01 -15.30
N PHE A 136 -11.10 -10.29 -14.18
CA PHE A 136 -11.82 -9.25 -13.45
C PHE A 136 -10.86 -8.16 -13.02
N SER A 137 -11.25 -6.91 -13.30
CA SER A 137 -10.39 -5.75 -13.14
C SER A 137 -11.22 -4.49 -13.02
N VAL A 138 -10.71 -3.54 -12.23
CA VAL A 138 -11.38 -2.27 -11.98
C VAL A 138 -10.38 -1.12 -11.93
N GLU A 139 -10.78 -0.01 -12.53
CA GLU A 139 -10.13 1.28 -12.38
C GLU A 139 -11.07 2.24 -11.64
N VAL A 140 -10.59 2.83 -10.55
CA VAL A 140 -11.28 3.88 -9.77
C VAL A 140 -10.46 5.16 -9.92
N VAL A 141 -11.07 6.21 -10.42
CA VAL A 141 -10.38 7.47 -10.73
C VAL A 141 -11.22 8.68 -10.39
N ASP A 142 -10.60 9.76 -9.90
CA ASP A 142 -11.30 11.02 -9.63
C ASP A 142 -12.58 10.78 -8.79
N SER A 143 -12.47 9.95 -7.75
CA SER A 143 -13.63 9.39 -7.06
C SER A 143 -13.42 9.35 -5.55
N ASP A 144 -14.51 9.37 -4.81
CA ASP A 144 -14.53 9.12 -3.37
C ASP A 144 -14.91 7.66 -3.11
N VAL A 145 -14.06 6.91 -2.42
CA VAL A 145 -14.41 5.60 -1.86
C VAL A 145 -14.69 5.76 -0.38
N VAL A 146 -15.96 5.59 0.02
CA VAL A 146 -16.42 5.76 1.40
C VAL A 146 -16.88 4.43 1.94
N ALA A 147 -15.96 3.67 2.52
CA ALA A 147 -16.23 2.30 2.98
C ALA A 147 -17.03 2.21 4.28
N GLY A 148 -17.04 3.28 5.08
CA GLY A 148 -17.69 3.31 6.39
C GLY A 148 -17.12 2.27 7.37
N GLU A 149 -17.98 1.76 8.24
CA GLU A 149 -17.63 0.79 9.29
C GLU A 149 -17.50 -0.63 8.71
N TRP A 150 -16.30 -0.96 8.21
CA TRP A 150 -16.04 -2.25 7.58
C TRP A 150 -14.72 -2.88 8.05
N ILE A 151 -14.75 -4.19 8.33
CA ILE A 151 -13.56 -4.97 8.67
C ILE A 151 -13.04 -5.63 7.39
N GLY A 152 -12.10 -4.95 6.73
CA GLY A 152 -11.48 -5.33 5.46
C GLY A 152 -10.99 -4.10 4.69
N GLY A 153 -10.63 -4.28 3.41
CA GLY A 153 -10.25 -3.15 2.54
C GLY A 153 -11.45 -2.33 2.08
N ALA A 154 -11.30 -1.00 2.02
CA ALA A 154 -12.23 -0.11 1.34
C ALA A 154 -12.18 -0.36 -0.17
N VAL A 155 -10.96 -0.50 -0.71
CA VAL A 155 -10.70 -1.09 -2.02
C VAL A 155 -9.95 -2.41 -1.82
N TRP A 156 -10.50 -3.55 -2.26
CA TRP A 156 -9.94 -4.87 -1.97
C TRP A 156 -9.94 -5.80 -3.18
N GLY A 157 -8.80 -6.44 -3.46
CA GLY A 157 -8.71 -7.53 -4.44
C GLY A 157 -7.42 -7.50 -5.26
N THR A 158 -7.51 -7.95 -6.52
CA THR A 158 -6.41 -7.92 -7.49
C THR A 158 -6.85 -7.25 -8.79
N ASN A 159 -5.89 -6.87 -9.65
CA ASN A 159 -6.13 -6.15 -10.90
C ASN A 159 -6.87 -4.82 -10.69
N ILE A 160 -6.36 -4.02 -9.75
CA ILE A 160 -7.00 -2.77 -9.30
C ILE A 160 -6.13 -1.58 -9.69
N THR A 161 -6.72 -0.57 -10.30
CA THR A 161 -6.09 0.75 -10.44
C THR A 161 -6.88 1.78 -9.64
N VAL A 162 -6.21 2.55 -8.79
CA VAL A 162 -6.76 3.66 -8.00
C VAL A 162 -5.95 4.92 -8.33
N ARG A 163 -6.61 5.98 -8.79
CA ARG A 163 -5.93 7.21 -9.23
C ARG A 163 -6.68 8.49 -8.85
N ARG A 164 -6.02 9.45 -8.19
CA ARG A 164 -6.68 10.70 -7.77
C ARG A 164 -7.96 10.45 -6.98
N THR A 165 -7.93 9.41 -6.15
CA THR A 165 -9.08 8.93 -5.39
C THR A 165 -8.85 9.25 -3.92
N ASP A 166 -9.89 9.77 -3.27
CA ASP A 166 -9.96 9.88 -1.80
C ASP A 166 -10.57 8.60 -1.24
N VAL A 167 -9.85 7.88 -0.39
CA VAL A 167 -10.27 6.58 0.16
C VAL A 167 -10.35 6.64 1.67
N THR A 168 -11.58 6.58 2.20
CA THR A 168 -11.90 6.64 3.62
C THR A 168 -12.70 5.44 4.11
N GLY A 169 -12.64 5.21 5.43
CA GLY A 169 -13.27 4.06 6.09
C GLY A 169 -12.57 2.74 5.81
N GLY A 170 -13.24 1.64 6.18
CA GLY A 170 -12.65 0.31 6.11
C GLY A 170 -11.49 0.12 7.10
N GLN A 171 -11.16 -1.12 7.45
CA GLN A 171 -9.99 -1.41 8.28
C GLN A 171 -8.71 -1.00 7.54
N HIS A 172 -8.70 -1.15 6.21
CA HIS A 172 -7.63 -0.70 5.34
C HIS A 172 -8.19 0.16 4.21
N SER A 173 -7.51 1.24 3.81
CA SER A 173 -7.97 2.01 2.65
C SER A 173 -7.81 1.17 1.37
N VAL A 174 -6.61 0.62 1.13
CA VAL A 174 -6.37 -0.33 0.04
C VAL A 174 -5.79 -1.63 0.57
N HIS A 175 -6.46 -2.74 0.26
CA HIS A 175 -5.96 -4.10 0.48
C HIS A 175 -5.69 -4.74 -0.88
N CYS A 176 -4.42 -4.73 -1.30
CA CYS A 176 -4.01 -5.31 -2.58
C CYS A 176 -3.53 -6.75 -2.43
N GLY A 177 -4.07 -7.64 -3.25
CA GLY A 177 -3.59 -9.02 -3.41
C GLY A 177 -2.49 -9.13 -4.45
N SER A 178 -2.66 -8.65 -5.68
CA SER A 178 -1.64 -8.59 -6.74
C SER A 178 -2.10 -7.67 -7.87
N ASP A 179 -1.18 -7.24 -8.73
CA ASP A 179 -1.49 -6.46 -9.93
C ASP A 179 -2.28 -5.18 -9.60
N CYS A 180 -1.77 -4.39 -8.65
CA CYS A 180 -2.42 -3.14 -8.25
C CYS A 180 -1.55 -1.92 -8.57
N VAL A 181 -2.21 -0.85 -9.00
CA VAL A 181 -1.63 0.49 -9.10
C VAL A 181 -2.43 1.42 -8.22
N VAL A 182 -1.78 2.07 -7.27
CA VAL A 182 -2.34 3.15 -6.45
C VAL A 182 -1.47 4.36 -6.68
N GLU A 183 -2.03 5.39 -7.32
CA GLU A 183 -1.27 6.57 -7.70
C GLU A 183 -2.02 7.87 -7.47
N ASP A 184 -1.29 8.95 -7.16
CA ASP A 184 -1.85 10.30 -7.03
C ASP A 184 -3.05 10.36 -6.07
N SER A 185 -3.14 9.49 -5.07
CA SER A 185 -4.34 9.28 -4.24
C SER A 185 -4.10 9.60 -2.76
N TRP A 186 -5.20 9.79 -2.02
CA TRP A 186 -5.15 10.06 -0.58
C TRP A 186 -5.86 8.94 0.19
N LEU A 187 -5.10 8.22 1.02
CA LEU A 187 -5.58 7.08 1.79
C LEU A 187 -5.61 7.44 3.29
N HIS A 188 -6.80 7.60 3.86
CA HIS A 188 -6.94 8.06 5.25
C HIS A 188 -8.24 7.60 5.92
N ASP A 189 -8.43 7.99 7.18
CA ASP A 189 -9.68 7.79 7.94
C ASP A 189 -10.19 6.35 7.98
N GLN A 190 -9.28 5.41 8.28
CA GLN A 190 -9.63 4.01 8.45
C GLN A 190 -10.52 3.81 9.67
N PHE A 191 -11.46 2.88 9.53
CA PHE A 191 -12.35 2.45 10.60
C PHE A 191 -11.62 1.53 11.59
N ASN A 192 -11.46 2.02 12.82
CA ASN A 192 -10.99 1.22 13.95
C ASN A 192 -12.17 0.88 14.89
N PRO A 193 -12.69 -0.36 14.88
CA PRO A 193 -13.82 -0.77 15.71
C PRO A 193 -13.53 -0.63 17.21
N GLU A 194 -14.51 -0.14 17.98
CA GLU A 194 -14.41 -0.09 19.43
C GLU A 194 -14.39 -1.50 20.05
N GLY A 195 -13.48 -1.73 20.99
CA GLY A 195 -13.40 -2.99 21.75
C GLY A 195 -12.73 -4.14 21.01
N GLU A 196 -12.17 -3.91 19.82
CA GLU A 196 -11.36 -4.89 19.11
C GLU A 196 -9.90 -4.46 18.97
N ALA A 197 -9.00 -5.43 18.86
CA ALA A 197 -7.59 -5.19 18.59
C ALA A 197 -7.31 -5.21 17.06
N ALA A 198 -8.08 -4.41 16.31
CA ALA A 198 -7.96 -4.34 14.85
C ALA A 198 -6.60 -3.73 14.45
N HIS A 199 -6.09 -4.18 13.31
CA HIS A 199 -4.84 -3.70 12.72
C HIS A 199 -5.17 -2.87 11.49
N ASN A 200 -5.13 -1.54 11.59
CA ASN A 200 -5.47 -0.65 10.49
C ASN A 200 -4.24 -0.32 9.62
N ASN A 201 -4.47 -0.06 8.33
CA ASN A 201 -3.40 0.35 7.41
C ASN A 201 -3.94 1.28 6.32
N ALA A 202 -3.15 2.23 5.83
CA ALA A 202 -3.55 2.95 4.61
C ALA A 202 -3.46 2.00 3.40
N PHE A 203 -2.30 1.41 3.16
CA PHE A 203 -2.07 0.34 2.19
C PHE A 203 -1.61 -0.94 2.88
N ILE A 204 -2.17 -2.08 2.46
CA ILE A 204 -1.70 -3.41 2.88
C ILE A 204 -1.69 -4.40 1.73
N THR A 205 -0.71 -5.30 1.76
CA THR A 205 -0.80 -6.63 1.17
C THR A 205 -0.49 -7.70 2.22
N ASN A 206 -1.20 -8.81 2.15
CA ASN A 206 -0.93 -10.02 2.92
C ASN A 206 -0.22 -11.11 2.09
N GLY A 207 0.42 -10.72 0.98
CA GLY A 207 1.15 -11.58 0.06
C GLY A 207 0.74 -11.30 -1.39
N GLY A 208 1.68 -11.45 -2.33
CA GLY A 208 1.45 -11.29 -3.76
C GLY A 208 2.50 -10.46 -4.49
N THR A 209 2.16 -9.96 -5.67
CA THR A 209 3.13 -9.40 -6.63
C THR A 209 2.64 -8.20 -7.41
N ASP A 210 3.57 -7.53 -8.10
CA ASP A 210 3.31 -6.57 -9.17
C ASP A 210 2.43 -5.40 -8.68
N MET A 211 2.96 -4.67 -7.69
CA MET A 211 2.26 -3.57 -7.03
C MET A 211 3.02 -2.26 -7.21
N VAL A 212 2.30 -1.21 -7.56
CA VAL A 212 2.82 0.16 -7.62
C VAL A 212 2.03 1.02 -6.65
N VAL A 213 2.74 1.64 -5.72
CA VAL A 213 2.21 2.66 -4.80
C VAL A 213 3.04 3.91 -5.04
N ARG A 214 2.50 4.87 -5.81
CA ARG A 214 3.25 5.99 -6.32
C ARG A 214 2.59 7.34 -6.07
N HIS A 215 3.34 8.30 -5.55
CA HIS A 215 2.88 9.69 -5.43
C HIS A 215 1.54 9.81 -4.70
N ASN A 216 1.37 9.08 -3.61
CA ASN A 216 0.18 9.15 -2.76
C ASN A 216 0.50 9.88 -1.46
N THR A 217 -0.55 10.35 -0.78
CA THR A 217 -0.50 10.59 0.66
C THR A 217 -1.09 9.38 1.37
N LEU A 218 -0.24 8.66 2.10
CA LEU A 218 -0.63 7.52 2.92
C LEU A 218 -0.70 7.96 4.37
N HIS A 219 -1.87 7.86 4.98
CA HIS A 219 -2.06 8.24 6.36
C HIS A 219 -3.01 7.27 7.06
N CYS A 220 -2.45 6.38 7.88
CA CYS A 220 -3.28 5.63 8.79
C CYS A 220 -3.66 6.53 9.97
N THR A 221 -4.88 7.08 9.97
CA THR A 221 -5.31 8.10 10.95
C THR A 221 -5.90 7.50 12.22
N SER A 222 -6.26 6.21 12.23
CA SER A 222 -6.85 5.58 13.40
C SER A 222 -5.94 5.67 14.64
N THR A 223 -6.52 6.05 15.78
CA THR A 223 -5.82 6.08 17.08
C THR A 223 -6.01 4.78 17.86
N LEU A 224 -5.13 4.51 18.83
CA LEU A 224 -5.26 3.35 19.71
C LEU A 224 -6.56 3.41 20.51
N ASN A 225 -7.33 2.33 20.46
CA ASN A 225 -8.51 2.14 21.29
C ASN A 225 -8.16 1.42 22.61
N ALA A 226 -9.13 1.26 23.50
CA ALA A 226 -8.95 0.66 24.83
C ALA A 226 -8.47 -0.81 24.81
N THR A 227 -8.58 -1.50 23.67
CA THR A 227 -8.16 -2.88 23.47
C THR A 227 -6.86 -3.01 22.67
N GLY A 228 -6.20 -1.88 22.37
CA GLY A 228 -4.94 -1.83 21.61
C GLY A 228 -5.11 -1.98 20.10
N GLY A 229 -6.33 -1.88 19.58
CA GLY A 229 -6.58 -1.78 18.14
C GLY A 229 -6.29 -0.38 17.63
N GLY A 230 -5.80 -0.28 16.40
CA GLY A 230 -5.41 0.98 15.77
C GLY A 230 -4.48 0.73 14.58
N CYS A 231 -3.77 1.78 14.17
CA CYS A 231 -2.88 1.72 13.04
C CYS A 231 -1.65 0.83 13.26
N THR A 232 -1.38 -0.03 12.27
CA THR A 232 -0.11 -0.74 12.16
C THR A 232 0.90 0.09 11.38
N ALA A 233 0.52 0.53 10.17
CA ALA A 233 1.39 1.29 9.26
C ALA A 233 0.60 2.09 8.22
N ASP A 234 1.27 3.03 7.56
CA ASP A 234 0.79 3.60 6.30
C ASP A 234 0.94 2.59 5.15
N LEU A 235 2.07 1.89 5.10
CA LEU A 235 2.35 0.87 4.10
C LEU A 235 2.79 -0.45 4.75
N SER A 236 1.96 -1.48 4.62
CA SER A 236 2.20 -2.81 5.19
C SER A 236 2.42 -3.87 4.13
N LEU A 237 3.64 -4.39 4.04
CA LEU A 237 3.97 -5.58 3.25
C LEU A 237 4.10 -6.77 4.20
N PHE A 238 3.16 -7.71 4.16
CA PHE A 238 3.18 -8.90 5.00
C PHE A 238 3.07 -10.18 4.18
N GLY A 239 4.06 -11.06 4.25
CA GLY A 239 3.98 -12.40 3.65
C GLY A 239 3.17 -13.39 4.49
N ASP A 240 1.88 -13.11 4.69
CA ASP A 240 0.99 -13.96 5.48
C ASP A 240 0.50 -15.18 4.70
N PHE A 241 0.10 -14.97 3.44
CA PHE A 241 -0.54 -16.00 2.62
C PHE A 241 0.28 -16.39 1.38
N GLU A 242 1.14 -15.48 0.89
CA GLU A 242 2.05 -15.69 -0.23
C GLU A 242 3.32 -14.82 -0.05
N PRO A 243 4.44 -15.12 -0.75
CA PRO A 243 5.58 -14.21 -0.80
C PRO A 243 5.18 -12.82 -1.30
N VAL A 244 5.80 -11.78 -0.74
CA VAL A 244 5.67 -10.41 -1.27
C VAL A 244 6.81 -10.15 -2.25
N ARG A 245 6.48 -9.82 -3.49
CA ARG A 245 7.47 -9.58 -4.54
C ARG A 245 7.10 -8.39 -5.43
N ASP A 246 8.12 -7.78 -6.03
CA ASP A 246 7.95 -6.80 -7.11
C ASP A 246 6.99 -5.64 -6.75
N VAL A 247 7.33 -4.94 -5.65
CA VAL A 247 6.56 -3.80 -5.13
C VAL A 247 7.38 -2.53 -5.30
N LEU A 248 6.86 -1.57 -6.05
CA LEU A 248 7.40 -0.23 -6.17
C LEU A 248 6.64 0.73 -5.25
N VAL A 249 7.34 1.30 -4.28
CA VAL A 249 6.86 2.37 -3.39
C VAL A 249 7.63 3.64 -3.74
N GLU A 250 7.01 4.54 -4.49
CA GLU A 250 7.68 5.67 -5.12
C GLU A 250 7.06 7.02 -4.79
N ASN A 251 7.87 7.99 -4.37
CA ASN A 251 7.46 9.40 -4.26
C ASN A 251 6.19 9.63 -3.42
N ASN A 252 5.90 8.77 -2.43
CA ASN A 252 4.75 8.94 -1.55
C ASN A 252 5.12 9.82 -0.34
N LEU A 253 4.12 10.49 0.24
CA LEU A 253 4.16 11.00 1.60
C LEU A 253 3.58 9.95 2.55
N LEU A 254 4.37 9.55 3.54
CA LEU A 254 3.93 8.72 4.66
C LEU A 254 3.77 9.63 5.88
N LYS A 255 2.52 9.85 6.29
CA LYS A 255 2.19 10.81 7.34
C LYS A 255 2.41 10.23 8.73
N ALA A 256 2.93 11.05 9.63
CA ALA A 256 3.18 10.63 10.99
C ALA A 256 1.87 10.42 11.76
N ASN A 257 1.81 9.32 12.50
CA ASN A 257 0.83 9.12 13.55
C ASN A 257 1.56 8.53 14.76
N GLY A 258 2.11 9.44 15.57
CA GLY A 258 2.90 9.11 16.75
C GLY A 258 2.09 8.53 17.92
N GLU A 259 0.77 8.37 17.78
CA GLU A 259 -0.10 7.81 18.82
C GLU A 259 -0.42 6.34 18.58
N SER A 260 -0.53 5.90 17.32
CA SER A 260 -0.96 4.54 17.00
C SER A 260 -0.08 3.80 16.01
N ILE A 261 0.43 4.43 14.95
CA ILE A 261 1.22 3.72 13.94
C ILE A 261 2.44 3.12 14.61
N SER A 262 2.68 1.82 14.40
CA SER A 262 3.89 1.16 14.92
C SER A 262 5.13 1.63 14.15
N PHE A 263 5.12 1.44 12.83
CA PHE A 263 6.10 1.97 11.89
C PHE A 263 5.34 2.47 10.66
N CYS A 264 5.77 3.56 10.02
CA CYS A 264 5.08 4.03 8.81
C CYS A 264 5.19 3.06 7.64
N ALA A 265 6.28 2.29 7.54
CA ALA A 265 6.44 1.26 6.53
C ALA A 265 6.96 -0.08 7.10
N TYR A 266 6.40 -1.18 6.60
CA TYR A 266 6.94 -2.53 6.76
C TYR A 266 7.40 -3.04 5.39
N GLY A 267 8.70 -3.36 5.26
CA GLY A 267 9.34 -3.73 4.00
C GLY A 267 9.19 -5.20 3.57
N GLY A 268 8.45 -6.02 4.31
CA GLY A 268 8.11 -7.40 3.93
C GLY A 268 9.01 -8.52 4.48
N ASP A 269 10.28 -8.24 4.83
CA ASP A 269 11.20 -9.24 5.37
C ASP A 269 10.99 -9.42 6.88
N ALA A 270 10.25 -10.48 7.24
CA ALA A 270 9.75 -10.73 8.58
C ALA A 270 9.86 -12.23 8.93
N PRO A 271 10.91 -12.67 9.65
CA PRO A 271 11.16 -14.09 9.97
C PRO A 271 10.03 -14.82 10.70
N GLY A 272 9.12 -14.09 11.35
CA GLY A 272 7.96 -14.65 12.04
C GLY A 272 6.75 -14.94 11.14
N LYS A 273 6.78 -14.53 9.87
CA LYS A 273 5.69 -14.72 8.90
C LYS A 273 5.83 -16.05 8.14
N PRO A 274 4.74 -16.66 7.66
CA PRO A 274 4.77 -17.88 6.85
C PRO A 274 5.63 -17.77 5.59
N PHE A 275 5.64 -16.59 4.95
CA PHE A 275 6.50 -16.25 3.82
C PHE A 275 7.41 -15.09 4.24
N PRO A 276 8.54 -15.39 4.91
CA PRO A 276 9.30 -14.39 5.65
C PRO A 276 10.18 -13.49 4.79
N GLU A 277 10.38 -13.83 3.52
CA GLU A 277 11.30 -13.14 2.62
C GLU A 277 10.51 -12.30 1.61
N ALA A 278 10.96 -11.06 1.39
CA ALA A 278 10.44 -10.18 0.36
C ALA A 278 11.55 -9.76 -0.61
N THR A 279 11.24 -9.78 -1.91
CA THR A 279 12.20 -9.55 -3.01
C THR A 279 11.65 -8.56 -4.02
N GLY A 280 12.50 -7.80 -4.70
CA GLY A 280 12.03 -6.79 -5.67
C GLY A 280 11.27 -5.64 -5.01
N ILE A 281 11.53 -5.36 -3.73
CA ILE A 281 10.88 -4.28 -2.97
C ILE A 281 11.70 -3.01 -3.11
N VAL A 282 11.16 -2.02 -3.81
CA VAL A 282 11.86 -0.76 -4.10
C VAL A 282 11.14 0.39 -3.42
N PHE A 283 11.80 1.00 -2.43
CA PHE A 283 11.40 2.29 -1.87
C PHE A 283 12.27 3.39 -2.48
N ARG A 284 11.65 4.29 -3.26
CA ARG A 284 12.35 5.39 -3.93
C ARG A 284 11.68 6.74 -3.70
N GLY A 285 12.44 7.75 -3.28
CA GLY A 285 11.99 9.15 -3.30
C GLY A 285 10.82 9.46 -2.36
N ASN A 286 10.50 8.58 -1.41
CA ASN A 286 9.39 8.81 -0.48
C ASN A 286 9.79 9.80 0.61
N VAL A 287 8.82 10.57 1.09
CA VAL A 287 8.95 11.48 2.23
C VAL A 287 8.22 10.90 3.43
N PHE A 288 8.91 10.84 4.57
CA PHE A 288 8.34 10.41 5.84
C PHE A 288 8.18 11.62 6.75
N GLU A 289 6.97 11.90 7.19
CA GLU A 289 6.71 12.98 8.14
C GLU A 289 7.24 12.60 9.53
N ARG A 290 7.78 13.57 10.29
CA ARG A 290 8.06 13.39 11.71
C ARG A 290 6.91 13.94 12.53
N GLY A 291 6.34 13.08 13.37
CA GLY A 291 5.37 13.48 14.37
C GLY A 291 6.02 14.22 15.53
N THR A 292 5.22 14.53 16.55
CA THR A 292 5.67 15.20 17.78
C THR A 292 6.67 14.39 18.61
N ASN A 293 6.86 13.11 18.29
CA ASN A 293 7.85 12.20 18.86
C ASN A 293 9.17 12.14 18.07
N ASP A 294 9.36 13.04 17.09
CA ASP A 294 10.49 13.08 16.14
C ASP A 294 10.66 11.79 15.31
N MET A 295 9.60 10.98 15.23
CA MET A 295 9.54 9.75 14.45
C MET A 295 8.27 9.77 13.59
N CYS A 296 8.21 8.94 12.55
CA CYS A 296 6.98 8.80 11.76
C CYS A 296 5.95 7.93 12.50
N GLY A 297 6.33 6.70 12.88
CA GLY A 297 5.57 5.83 13.80
C GLY A 297 6.12 5.87 15.23
N VAL A 298 5.40 5.23 16.15
CA VAL A 298 5.76 5.08 17.58
C VAL A 298 7.12 4.42 17.77
N TYR A 299 7.51 3.47 16.89
CA TYR A 299 8.76 2.73 16.99
C TYR A 299 9.80 3.12 15.94
N GLY A 300 9.45 3.98 15.00
CA GLY A 300 10.33 4.44 13.93
C GLY A 300 9.61 4.59 12.59
N PRO A 301 10.35 4.96 11.53
CA PRO A 301 9.78 5.18 10.21
C PRO A 301 9.56 3.87 9.44
N VAL A 302 10.49 2.92 9.56
CA VAL A 302 10.54 1.72 8.71
C VAL A 302 10.98 0.53 9.56
N THR A 303 10.49 -0.65 9.21
CA THR A 303 11.00 -1.93 9.71
C THR A 303 10.87 -3.00 8.63
N SER A 304 11.44 -4.18 8.89
CA SER A 304 11.31 -5.35 8.00
C SER A 304 11.75 -5.11 6.56
N PHE A 305 12.68 -4.18 6.32
CA PHE A 305 13.30 -4.00 5.01
C PHE A 305 14.68 -4.67 4.99
N ASN A 306 14.86 -5.65 4.11
CA ASN A 306 16.15 -6.31 3.91
C ASN A 306 16.80 -5.81 2.63
N ALA A 307 17.78 -4.91 2.79
CA ALA A 307 18.51 -4.31 1.68
C ALA A 307 19.42 -5.29 0.91
N THR A 308 19.62 -6.52 1.43
CA THR A 308 20.45 -7.54 0.79
C THR A 308 19.64 -8.55 -0.02
N SER A 309 18.31 -8.56 0.15
CA SER A 309 17.41 -9.42 -0.63
C SER A 309 17.40 -9.02 -2.09
N ALA A 310 17.24 -10.02 -2.97
CA ALA A 310 17.33 -9.82 -4.41
C ALA A 310 16.33 -8.77 -4.90
N GLY A 311 16.82 -7.79 -5.67
CA GLY A 311 16.00 -6.73 -6.24
C GLY A 311 15.51 -5.67 -5.25
N ASN A 312 15.77 -5.81 -3.94
CA ASN A 312 15.37 -4.79 -2.97
C ASN A 312 16.27 -3.56 -3.11
N ALA A 313 15.65 -2.39 -3.01
CA ALA A 313 16.37 -1.12 -3.10
C ALA A 313 15.74 -0.04 -2.23
N TRP A 314 16.60 0.74 -1.57
CA TRP A 314 16.23 1.93 -0.81
C TRP A 314 17.00 3.12 -1.37
N GLN A 315 16.30 4.05 -2.01
CA GLN A 315 16.92 5.12 -2.79
C GLN A 315 16.23 6.46 -2.49
N ASP A 316 17.00 7.48 -2.14
CA ASP A 316 16.53 8.88 -2.06
C ASP A 316 15.28 9.11 -1.20
N ASN A 317 15.00 8.24 -0.23
CA ASN A 317 13.94 8.48 0.75
C ASN A 317 14.42 9.50 1.77
N THR A 318 13.55 10.42 2.15
CA THR A 318 13.88 11.54 3.02
C THR A 318 12.85 11.67 4.13
N TRP A 319 13.21 12.43 5.15
CA TRP A 319 12.26 13.01 6.08
C TRP A 319 11.64 14.27 5.48
N ASP A 320 10.56 14.75 6.09
CA ASP A 320 9.86 16.00 5.76
C ASP A 320 10.74 17.26 5.75
N ASP A 321 11.84 17.28 6.50
CA ASP A 321 12.86 18.34 6.46
C ASP A 321 13.89 18.18 5.32
N GLY A 322 13.71 17.19 4.45
CA GLY A 322 14.59 16.85 3.34
C GLY A 322 15.85 16.06 3.75
N SER A 323 16.04 15.77 5.05
CA SER A 323 17.19 14.97 5.50
C SER A 323 17.07 13.51 5.01
N PRO A 324 18.17 12.86 4.60
CA PRO A 324 18.13 11.46 4.16
C PRO A 324 17.59 10.52 5.26
N LEU A 325 16.72 9.59 4.86
CA LEU A 325 16.24 8.49 5.69
C LEU A 325 16.90 7.18 5.26
N THR A 326 17.41 6.41 6.22
CA THR A 326 17.89 5.03 6.03
C THR A 326 16.84 4.02 6.52
N PRO A 327 16.74 2.84 5.89
CA PRO A 327 15.79 1.80 6.30
C PRO A 327 16.16 1.15 7.63
#